data_AF-A0A4Q6BKE5-F1
#
_entry.id   AF-A0A4Q6BKE5-F1
#
_cell.length_a   1.000
_cell.length_b   1.000
_cell.length_c   1.000
_cell.angle_alpha   90.00
_cell.angle_beta   90.00
_cell.angle_gamma   90.00
#
_symmetry.space_group_name_H-M   'P 1'
#
loop_
_entity.id
_entity.type
_entity.pdbx_description
1 polymer ?
#
loop_
_entity_poly.entity_id
_entity_poly.type
_entity_poly.pdbx_seq_one_letter_code
_entity_poly.pdbx_strand_id
1 'polypeptide(L)'
;AEKSLLTEAASRGDFLEVDDVPQGYWKFKSSLGESAPKSLAFAPLKFQGQTIGVIEFASFQPLDERTKDLFRRLGETIGVGLNAALSRERLQALLAETQQQAEELQSQQEELRVNNEELEQQARALESQQESLSVKNKDLETIQKDLEKKAEDLARSSQYKSEFLAKMSHELRTPLNGLLILSTLLIENKEKNLTDQQKQFAKSIQSAGNDLLTLINDILDLAKVEAKKLAVRKETFTLGSLFQSKRQTFLPQMAAKHLEFVTDLPEELKNVKIFTDRQRLDQILRNFLSNAVKFTEKGAVTLHAKLDSSRKRVEISVTDTGIGVANNKKDLIFEAFEQADS
;
A
#
# COMPACT_ATOMS: atom_id res chain seq x y z
N ALA A 1 -35.87 -26.67 69.13
CA ALA A 1 -36.72 -27.46 68.22
C ALA A 1 -37.48 -28.45 69.09
N GLU A 2 -38.79 -28.28 69.22
CA GLU A 2 -39.65 -29.25 69.92
C GLU A 2 -39.47 -30.62 69.24
N LYS A 3 -39.16 -31.67 70.03
CA LYS A 3 -39.07 -33.02 69.49
C LYS A 3 -40.49 -33.44 69.09
N SER A 4 -40.72 -33.62 67.80
CA SER A 4 -41.95 -34.22 67.30
C SER A 4 -42.04 -35.68 67.77
N LEU A 5 -43.25 -36.18 68.01
CA LEU A 5 -43.53 -37.59 68.36
C LEU A 5 -42.93 -38.56 67.31
N LEU A 6 -42.84 -38.13 66.04
CA LEU A 6 -42.17 -38.88 64.98
C LEU A 6 -40.66 -39.03 65.22
N THR A 7 -39.99 -37.94 65.62
CA THR A 7 -38.55 -37.95 65.92
C THR A 7 -38.26 -38.76 67.18
N GLU A 8 -39.14 -38.68 68.17
CA GLU A 8 -39.06 -39.50 69.38
C GLU A 8 -39.20 -40.99 69.05
N ALA A 9 -40.23 -41.39 68.30
CA ALA A 9 -40.42 -42.77 67.86
C ALA A 9 -39.24 -43.30 67.02
N ALA A 10 -38.69 -42.46 66.12
CA ALA A 10 -37.52 -42.81 65.31
C ALA A 10 -36.28 -43.09 66.19
N SER A 11 -36.04 -42.22 67.18
CA SER A 11 -34.89 -42.34 68.10
C SER A 11 -35.02 -43.49 69.10
N ARG A 12 -36.25 -43.79 69.54
CA ARG A 12 -36.56 -44.88 70.47
C ARG A 12 -36.33 -46.24 69.81
N GLY A 13 -36.55 -46.35 68.51
CA GLY A 13 -36.37 -47.60 67.76
C GLY A 13 -37.32 -48.72 68.19
N ASP A 14 -38.40 -48.39 68.91
CA ASP A 14 -39.51 -49.29 69.24
C ASP A 14 -40.82 -48.49 69.19
N PHE A 15 -41.94 -49.20 69.26
CA PHE A 15 -43.27 -48.65 69.27
C PHE A 15 -43.44 -47.51 70.29
N LEU A 16 -43.91 -46.37 69.80
CA LEU A 16 -44.40 -45.27 70.64
C LEU A 16 -45.92 -45.22 70.49
N GLU A 17 -46.63 -45.32 71.61
CA GLU A 17 -48.09 -45.22 71.67
C GLU A 17 -48.44 -43.99 72.51
N VAL A 18 -49.38 -43.19 72.01
CA VAL A 18 -49.91 -42.01 72.68
C VAL A 18 -51.40 -42.23 72.84
N ASP A 19 -51.81 -42.53 74.07
CA ASP A 19 -53.19 -42.68 74.46
C ASP A 19 -53.80 -41.33 74.83
N ASP A 20 -55.12 -41.20 74.67
CA ASP A 20 -55.90 -39.99 74.98
C ASP A 20 -55.53 -38.79 74.10
N VAL A 21 -55.58 -39.02 72.80
CA VAL A 21 -55.31 -38.02 71.76
C VAL A 21 -56.30 -36.84 71.89
N PRO A 22 -55.82 -35.59 72.04
CA PRO A 22 -56.71 -34.44 72.21
C PRO A 22 -57.75 -34.33 71.09
N GLN A 23 -59.00 -34.04 71.47
CA GLN A 23 -60.09 -33.87 70.50
C GLN A 23 -59.74 -32.77 69.49
N GLY A 24 -59.63 -33.16 68.21
CA GLY A 24 -59.31 -32.25 67.10
C GLY A 24 -57.90 -32.39 66.52
N TYR A 25 -56.99 -33.13 67.16
CA TYR A 25 -55.61 -33.34 66.67
C TYR A 25 -55.57 -34.16 65.38
N TRP A 26 -56.41 -35.20 65.28
CA TRP A 26 -56.57 -36.01 64.07
C TRP A 26 -58.04 -36.42 63.91
N LYS A 27 -58.58 -36.35 62.69
CA LYS A 27 -59.94 -36.80 62.35
C LYS A 27 -59.89 -37.92 61.33
N PHE A 28 -60.60 -39.01 61.62
CA PHE A 28 -60.93 -40.02 60.62
C PHE A 28 -62.23 -39.66 59.93
N LYS A 29 -62.22 -39.68 58.60
CA LYS A 29 -63.41 -39.56 57.76
C LYS A 29 -63.54 -40.81 56.91
N SER A 30 -64.65 -41.53 57.06
CA SER A 30 -65.02 -42.63 56.19
C SER A 30 -66.40 -42.39 55.59
N SER A 31 -66.81 -43.24 54.65
CA SER A 31 -68.17 -43.22 54.09
C SER A 31 -69.27 -43.48 55.13
N LEU A 32 -68.93 -44.02 56.31
CA LEU A 32 -69.85 -44.35 57.40
C LEU A 32 -69.93 -43.28 58.49
N GLY A 33 -69.07 -42.25 58.47
CA GLY A 33 -69.06 -41.18 59.48
C GLY A 33 -67.67 -40.62 59.77
N GLU A 34 -67.64 -39.62 60.65
CA GLU A 34 -66.41 -38.99 61.17
C GLU A 34 -66.23 -39.35 62.65
N SER A 35 -65.01 -39.70 63.04
CA SER A 35 -64.66 -40.06 64.41
C SER A 35 -63.22 -39.65 64.74
N ALA A 36 -62.96 -39.35 66.02
CA ALA A 36 -61.61 -39.07 66.52
C ALA A 36 -60.96 -40.38 67.01
N PRO A 37 -59.68 -40.64 66.68
CA PRO A 37 -58.96 -41.78 67.24
C PRO A 37 -58.82 -41.64 68.75
N LYS A 38 -58.71 -42.78 69.43
CA LYS A 38 -58.43 -42.81 70.87
C LYS A 38 -56.95 -43.00 71.17
N SER A 39 -56.18 -43.55 70.23
CA SER A 39 -54.75 -43.80 70.38
C SER A 39 -54.02 -43.59 69.06
N LEU A 40 -52.80 -43.03 69.13
CA LEU A 40 -51.84 -42.96 68.01
C LEU A 40 -50.68 -43.89 68.28
N ALA A 41 -50.25 -44.61 67.26
CA ALA A 41 -49.10 -45.47 67.32
C ALA A 41 -48.11 -45.15 66.20
N PHE A 42 -46.84 -45.16 66.58
CA PHE A 42 -45.72 -44.89 65.71
C PHE A 42 -44.85 -46.15 65.66
N ALA A 43 -44.86 -46.83 64.51
CA ALA A 43 -44.08 -48.02 64.26
C ALA A 43 -42.77 -47.66 63.52
N PRO A 44 -41.58 -47.95 64.09
CA PRO A 44 -40.33 -47.77 63.37
C PRO A 44 -40.20 -48.77 62.21
N LEU A 45 -39.83 -48.29 61.04
CA LEU A 45 -39.37 -49.10 59.91
C LEU A 45 -37.88 -49.37 60.05
N LYS A 46 -37.49 -50.64 60.06
CA LYS A 46 -36.11 -51.03 60.37
C LYS A 46 -35.41 -51.68 59.17
N PHE A 47 -34.15 -51.33 58.99
CA PHE A 47 -33.22 -52.02 58.09
C PHE A 47 -31.91 -52.27 58.83
N GLN A 48 -31.46 -53.53 58.88
CA GLN A 48 -30.24 -53.93 59.62
C GLN A 48 -30.20 -53.42 61.08
N GLY A 49 -31.35 -53.40 61.75
CA GLY A 49 -31.47 -52.93 63.14
C GLY A 49 -31.51 -51.41 63.31
N GLN A 50 -31.36 -50.62 62.25
CA GLN A 50 -31.49 -49.15 62.28
C GLN A 50 -32.88 -48.71 61.82
N THR A 51 -33.45 -47.72 62.49
CA THR A 51 -34.71 -47.10 62.06
C THR A 51 -34.46 -46.19 60.86
N ILE A 52 -35.05 -46.52 59.71
CA ILE A 52 -34.92 -45.74 58.47
C ILE A 52 -36.16 -44.89 58.15
N GLY A 53 -37.23 -45.07 58.94
CA GLY A 53 -38.48 -44.35 58.81
C GLY A 53 -39.43 -44.71 59.94
N VAL A 54 -40.57 -44.04 60.03
CA VAL A 54 -41.62 -44.34 61.01
C VAL A 54 -42.96 -44.32 60.28
N ILE A 55 -43.78 -45.33 60.51
CA ILE A 55 -45.19 -45.33 60.11
C ILE A 55 -46.02 -44.85 61.28
N GLU A 56 -46.78 -43.79 61.06
CA GLU A 56 -47.78 -43.32 61.99
C GLU A 56 -49.15 -43.88 61.59
N PHE A 57 -49.88 -44.42 62.56
CA PHE A 57 -51.26 -44.85 62.36
C PHE A 57 -52.07 -44.60 63.61
N ALA A 58 -53.38 -44.45 63.41
CA ALA A 58 -54.31 -44.12 64.48
C ALA A 58 -55.33 -45.25 64.66
N SER A 59 -55.74 -45.48 65.91
CA SER A 59 -56.65 -46.56 66.30
C SER A 59 -57.76 -46.04 67.21
N PHE A 60 -58.92 -46.70 67.14
CA PHE A 60 -60.06 -46.43 68.04
C PHE A 60 -59.94 -47.15 69.38
N GLN A 61 -58.99 -48.07 69.52
CA GLN A 61 -58.67 -48.79 70.76
C GLN A 61 -57.14 -48.88 70.93
N PRO A 62 -56.62 -48.94 72.17
CA PRO A 62 -55.20 -49.21 72.42
C PRO A 62 -54.77 -50.52 71.76
N LEU A 63 -53.55 -50.57 71.25
CA LEU A 63 -53.04 -51.74 70.53
C LEU A 63 -52.63 -52.84 71.50
N ASP A 64 -53.10 -54.07 71.24
CA ASP A 64 -52.63 -55.23 71.98
C ASP A 64 -51.22 -55.65 71.55
N GLU A 65 -50.54 -56.44 72.40
CA GLU A 65 -49.16 -56.86 72.12
C GLU A 65 -49.02 -57.73 70.86
N ARG A 66 -50.08 -58.44 70.46
CA ARG A 66 -50.08 -59.23 69.22
C ARG A 66 -50.04 -58.33 67.99
N THR A 67 -50.83 -57.26 67.99
CA THR A 67 -50.85 -56.27 66.90
C THR A 67 -49.53 -55.51 66.86
N LYS A 68 -48.97 -55.14 68.02
CA LYS A 68 -47.63 -54.52 68.10
C LYS A 68 -46.55 -55.45 67.53
N ASP A 69 -46.53 -56.74 67.87
CA ASP A 69 -45.59 -57.70 67.29
C ASP A 69 -45.74 -57.84 65.77
N LEU A 70 -46.98 -57.90 65.27
CA LEU A 70 -47.25 -57.92 63.82
C LEU A 70 -46.64 -56.71 63.13
N PHE A 71 -46.87 -55.50 63.65
CA PHE A 71 -46.29 -54.30 63.05
C PHE A 71 -44.76 -54.21 63.22
N ARG A 72 -44.17 -54.78 64.28
CA ARG A 72 -42.70 -54.89 64.38
C ARG A 72 -42.15 -55.71 63.22
N ARG A 73 -42.75 -56.87 62.93
CA ARG A 73 -42.37 -57.75 61.79
C ARG A 73 -42.63 -57.10 60.43
N LEU A 74 -43.77 -56.41 60.28
CA LEU A 74 -44.07 -55.66 59.07
C LEU A 74 -43.13 -54.47 58.90
N GLY A 75 -42.73 -53.80 59.97
CA GLY A 75 -41.81 -52.67 59.94
C GLY A 75 -40.41 -53.06 59.45
N GLU A 76 -39.93 -54.27 59.80
CA GLU A 76 -38.71 -54.84 59.23
C GLU A 76 -38.86 -55.15 57.73
N THR A 77 -39.96 -55.80 57.35
CA THR A 77 -40.23 -56.17 55.94
C THR A 77 -40.37 -54.93 55.05
N ILE A 78 -41.16 -53.94 55.49
CA ILE A 78 -41.35 -52.67 54.81
C ILE A 78 -40.04 -51.88 54.81
N GLY A 79 -39.26 -51.90 55.89
CA GLY A 79 -37.96 -51.23 55.96
C GLY A 79 -36.98 -51.76 54.91
N VAL A 80 -36.88 -53.08 54.74
CA VAL A 80 -36.07 -53.69 53.67
C VAL A 80 -36.56 -53.24 52.28
N GLY A 81 -37.87 -53.30 52.03
CA GLY A 81 -38.46 -52.91 50.74
C GLY A 81 -38.25 -51.42 50.41
N LEU A 82 -38.45 -50.55 51.40
CA LEU A 82 -38.26 -49.10 51.27
C LEU A 82 -36.80 -48.75 51.02
N ASN A 83 -35.86 -49.32 51.78
CA ASN A 83 -34.44 -49.11 51.56
C ASN A 83 -34.04 -49.56 50.15
N ALA A 84 -34.48 -50.73 49.72
CA ALA A 84 -34.19 -51.23 48.38
C ALA A 84 -34.77 -50.33 47.27
N ALA A 85 -35.95 -49.73 47.47
CA ALA A 85 -36.54 -48.78 46.54
C ALA A 85 -35.73 -47.48 46.47
N LEU A 86 -35.41 -46.88 47.62
CA LEU A 86 -34.60 -45.65 47.71
C LEU A 86 -33.18 -45.85 47.17
N SER A 87 -32.55 -47.00 47.43
CA SER A 87 -31.23 -47.32 46.88
C SER A 87 -31.27 -47.45 45.36
N ARG A 88 -32.32 -48.07 44.79
CA ARG A 88 -32.49 -48.14 43.33
C ARG A 88 -32.65 -46.76 42.70
N GLU A 89 -33.45 -45.89 43.31
CA GLU A 89 -33.64 -44.52 42.84
C GLU A 89 -32.33 -43.72 42.87
N ARG A 90 -31.57 -43.78 43.97
CA ARG A 90 -30.25 -43.13 44.08
C ARG A 90 -29.25 -43.65 43.05
N LEU A 91 -29.23 -44.96 42.83
CA LEU A 91 -28.34 -45.57 41.84
C LEU A 91 -28.71 -45.14 40.42
N GLN A 92 -29.99 -45.05 40.08
CA GLN A 92 -30.43 -44.52 38.80
C GLN A 92 -30.03 -43.05 38.62
N ALA A 93 -30.19 -42.22 39.65
CA ALA A 93 -29.77 -40.82 39.60
C ALA A 93 -28.26 -40.68 39.38
N LEU A 94 -27.44 -41.44 40.12
CA LEU A 94 -25.98 -41.45 39.97
C LEU A 94 -25.54 -41.96 38.59
N LEU A 95 -26.20 -42.99 38.06
CA LEU A 95 -25.91 -43.50 36.72
C LEU A 95 -26.23 -42.47 35.64
N ALA A 96 -27.37 -41.79 35.76
CA ALA A 96 -27.75 -40.72 34.84
C ALA A 96 -26.75 -39.56 34.89
N GLU A 97 -26.33 -39.14 36.08
CA GLU A 97 -25.31 -38.10 36.26
C GLU A 97 -23.96 -38.51 35.68
N THR A 98 -23.51 -39.74 35.95
CA THR A 98 -22.23 -40.27 35.42
C THR A 98 -22.26 -40.36 33.90
N GLN A 99 -23.39 -40.80 33.32
CA GLN A 99 -23.54 -40.87 31.87
C GLN A 99 -23.51 -39.46 31.25
N GLN A 100 -24.21 -38.50 31.83
CA GLN A 100 -24.17 -37.11 31.38
C GLN A 100 -22.75 -36.53 31.43
N GLN A 101 -22.03 -36.75 32.52
CA GLN A 101 -20.63 -36.32 32.66
C GLN A 101 -19.71 -36.98 31.63
N ALA A 102 -19.91 -38.27 31.33
CA ALA A 102 -19.14 -38.97 30.32
C ALA A 102 -19.39 -38.41 28.91
N GLU A 103 -20.65 -38.11 28.58
CA GLU A 103 -21.02 -37.48 27.31
C GLU A 103 -20.43 -36.07 27.17
N GLU A 104 -20.46 -35.28 28.24
CA GLU A 104 -19.86 -33.93 28.27
C GLU A 104 -18.34 -33.98 28.11
N LEU A 105 -17.65 -34.86 28.83
CA LEU A 105 -16.21 -35.06 28.71
C LEU A 105 -15.81 -35.52 27.30
N GLN A 106 -16.58 -36.43 26.70
CA GLN A 106 -16.33 -36.88 25.33
C GLN A 106 -16.48 -35.73 24.34
N SER A 107 -17.51 -34.88 24.50
CA SER A 107 -17.70 -33.68 23.68
C SER A 107 -16.52 -32.71 23.82
N GLN A 108 -16.06 -32.45 25.04
CA GLN A 108 -14.91 -31.57 25.30
C GLN A 108 -13.61 -32.12 24.71
N GLN A 109 -13.39 -33.44 24.80
CA GLN A 109 -12.21 -34.07 24.19
C GLN A 109 -12.20 -33.93 22.68
N GLU A 110 -13.36 -34.09 22.03
CA GLU A 110 -13.45 -33.94 20.58
C GLU A 110 -13.24 -32.48 20.15
N GLU A 111 -13.80 -31.52 20.88
CA GLU A 111 -13.56 -30.09 20.63
C GLU A 111 -12.07 -29.73 20.79
N LEU A 112 -11.42 -30.24 21.84
CA LEU A 112 -9.97 -30.05 22.04
C LEU A 112 -9.14 -30.71 20.94
N ARG A 113 -9.56 -31.88 20.44
CA ARG A 113 -8.87 -32.56 19.33
C ARG A 113 -8.92 -31.70 18.07
N VAL A 114 -10.10 -31.22 17.70
CA VAL A 114 -10.29 -30.36 16.53
C VAL A 114 -9.50 -29.05 16.66
N ASN A 115 -9.55 -28.40 17.82
CA ASN A 115 -8.80 -27.17 18.06
C ASN A 115 -7.28 -27.38 17.96
N ASN A 116 -6.75 -28.49 18.49
CA ASN A 116 -5.32 -28.82 18.35
C ASN A 116 -4.93 -29.07 16.90
N GLU A 117 -5.76 -29.79 16.13
CA GLU A 117 -5.52 -30.01 14.70
C GLU A 117 -5.50 -28.69 13.91
N GLU A 118 -6.41 -27.77 14.23
CA GLU A 118 -6.44 -26.44 13.59
C GLU A 118 -5.19 -25.62 13.97
N LEU A 119 -4.79 -25.61 15.24
CA LEU A 119 -3.58 -24.92 15.70
C LEU A 119 -2.31 -25.46 15.04
N GLU A 120 -2.19 -26.78 14.87
CA GLU A 120 -1.07 -27.37 14.15
C GLU A 120 -1.03 -26.94 12.68
N GLN A 121 -2.19 -26.87 12.02
CA GLN A 121 -2.27 -26.38 10.64
C GLN A 121 -1.87 -24.91 10.52
N GLN A 122 -2.35 -24.07 11.43
CA GLN A 122 -1.98 -22.65 11.48
C GLN A 122 -0.48 -22.46 11.73
N ALA A 123 0.12 -23.24 12.64
CA ALA A 123 1.54 -23.18 12.93
C ALA A 123 2.40 -23.53 11.70
N ARG A 124 2.05 -24.60 10.97
CA ARG A 124 2.75 -24.99 9.73
C ARG A 124 2.61 -23.93 8.64
N ALA A 125 1.44 -23.32 8.50
CA ALA A 125 1.22 -22.25 7.54
C ALA A 125 2.07 -21.01 7.85
N LEU A 126 2.16 -20.63 9.13
CA LEU A 126 2.99 -19.52 9.60
C LEU A 126 4.49 -19.78 9.37
N GLU A 127 4.98 -20.99 9.66
CA GLU A 127 6.38 -21.35 9.38
C GLU A 127 6.71 -21.23 7.89
N SER A 128 5.85 -21.79 7.02
CA SER A 128 6.05 -21.70 5.56
C SER A 128 6.02 -20.25 5.07
N GLN A 129 5.13 -19.41 5.62
CA GLN A 129 5.08 -17.99 5.31
C GLN A 129 6.33 -17.26 5.77
N GLN A 130 6.84 -17.56 6.96
CA GLN A 130 8.06 -16.96 7.50
C GLN A 130 9.29 -17.33 6.67
N GLU A 131 9.40 -18.59 6.22
CA GLU A 131 10.46 -19.03 5.32
C GLU A 131 10.39 -18.30 3.97
N SER A 132 9.20 -18.20 3.37
CA SER A 132 9.01 -17.48 2.11
C SER A 132 9.38 -16.00 2.22
N LEU A 133 9.01 -15.34 3.33
CA LEU A 133 9.39 -13.95 3.59
C LEU A 133 10.90 -13.79 3.79
N SER A 134 11.55 -14.72 4.49
CA SER A 134 13.00 -14.71 4.68
C SER A 134 13.76 -14.80 3.36
N VAL A 135 13.32 -15.68 2.45
CA VAL A 135 13.90 -15.79 1.10
C VAL A 135 13.70 -14.49 0.31
N LYS A 136 12.47 -13.96 0.27
CA LYS A 136 12.16 -12.71 -0.44
C LYS A 136 12.96 -11.52 0.09
N ASN A 137 13.18 -11.42 1.40
CA ASN A 137 13.99 -10.36 1.98
C ASN A 137 15.45 -10.44 1.53
N LYS A 138 16.04 -11.65 1.48
CA LYS A 138 17.40 -11.83 0.96
C LYS A 138 17.49 -11.45 -0.52
N ASP A 139 16.51 -11.82 -1.32
CA ASP A 139 16.46 -11.44 -2.74
C ASP A 139 16.36 -9.92 -2.88
N LEU A 140 15.51 -9.25 -2.10
CA LEU A 140 15.39 -7.79 -2.11
C LEU A 140 16.69 -7.10 -1.70
N GLU A 141 17.42 -7.61 -0.71
CA GLU A 141 18.72 -7.06 -0.31
C GLU A 141 19.77 -7.18 -1.42
N THR A 142 19.80 -8.31 -2.14
CA THR A 142 20.71 -8.48 -3.28
C THR A 142 20.38 -7.55 -4.44
N ILE A 143 19.09 -7.42 -4.78
CA ILE A 143 18.62 -6.51 -5.82
C ILE A 143 18.93 -5.06 -5.45
N GLN A 144 18.74 -4.66 -4.20
CA GLN A 144 19.09 -3.31 -3.75
C GLN A 144 20.58 -3.01 -3.95
N LYS A 145 21.46 -3.93 -3.52
CA LYS A 145 22.92 -3.75 -3.68
C LYS A 145 23.33 -3.65 -5.16
N ASP A 146 22.76 -4.48 -6.02
CA ASP A 146 23.03 -4.43 -7.46
C ASP A 146 22.53 -3.13 -8.10
N LEU A 147 21.36 -2.64 -7.66
CA LEU A 147 20.79 -1.40 -8.15
C LEU A 147 21.64 -0.20 -7.71
N GLU A 148 22.09 -0.18 -6.46
CA GLU A 148 22.95 0.86 -5.92
C GLU A 148 24.28 0.93 -6.68
N LYS A 149 24.91 -0.23 -6.93
CA LYS A 149 26.13 -0.31 -7.74
C LYS A 149 25.94 0.21 -9.16
N LYS A 150 24.84 -0.16 -9.83
CA LYS A 150 24.51 0.34 -11.17
C LYS A 150 24.28 1.84 -11.18
N ALA A 151 23.63 2.38 -10.15
CA ALA A 151 23.41 3.82 -10.02
C ALA A 151 24.73 4.58 -9.83
N GLU A 152 25.64 4.05 -9.01
CA GLU A 152 26.98 4.61 -8.81
C GLU A 152 27.81 4.59 -10.10
N ASP A 153 27.84 3.45 -10.80
CA ASP A 153 28.54 3.30 -12.08
C ASP A 153 28.00 4.29 -13.14
N LEU A 154 26.67 4.45 -13.20
CA LEU A 154 26.04 5.40 -14.11
C LEU A 154 26.38 6.85 -13.75
N ALA A 155 26.36 7.20 -12.47
CA ALA A 155 26.72 8.53 -11.99
C ALA A 155 28.19 8.85 -12.32
N ARG A 156 29.10 7.89 -12.09
CA ARG A 156 30.51 8.01 -12.42
C ARG A 156 30.74 8.15 -13.93
N SER A 157 30.03 7.37 -14.75
CA SER A 157 30.08 7.48 -16.21
C SER A 157 29.61 8.86 -16.70
N SER A 158 28.51 9.37 -16.14
CA SER A 158 27.98 10.70 -16.45
C SER A 158 28.95 11.82 -16.07
N GLN A 159 29.58 11.72 -14.88
CA GLN A 159 30.59 12.66 -14.44
C GLN A 159 31.81 12.65 -15.37
N TYR A 160 32.36 11.48 -15.70
CA TYR A 160 33.48 11.38 -16.63
C TYR A 160 33.17 11.94 -18.01
N LYS A 161 31.98 11.66 -18.57
CA LYS A 161 31.54 12.26 -19.83
C LYS A 161 31.54 13.79 -19.76
N SER A 162 31.00 14.35 -18.67
CA SER A 162 30.93 15.80 -18.47
C SER A 162 32.31 16.44 -18.36
N GLU A 163 33.20 15.86 -17.56
CA GLU A 163 34.58 16.34 -17.36
C GLU A 163 35.40 16.22 -18.65
N PHE A 164 35.27 15.10 -19.36
CA PHE A 164 35.92 14.89 -20.65
C PHE A 164 35.50 15.94 -21.67
N LEU A 165 34.20 16.18 -21.84
CA LEU A 165 33.69 17.16 -22.80
C LEU A 165 34.14 18.58 -22.44
N ALA A 166 34.10 18.94 -21.15
CA ALA A 166 34.59 20.24 -20.68
C ALA A 166 36.08 20.45 -21.00
N LYS A 167 36.90 19.44 -20.72
CA LYS A 167 38.35 19.48 -21.00
C LYS A 167 38.65 19.55 -22.50
N MET A 168 38.03 18.66 -23.29
CA MET A 168 38.20 18.64 -24.75
C MET A 168 37.80 19.97 -25.38
N SER A 169 36.73 20.60 -24.92
CA SER A 169 36.33 21.91 -25.46
C SER A 169 37.39 22.99 -25.24
N HIS A 170 37.98 23.04 -24.04
CA HIS A 170 39.04 24.00 -23.75
C HIS A 170 40.30 23.74 -24.60
N GLU A 171 40.69 22.47 -24.73
CA GLU A 171 41.85 22.05 -25.52
C GLU A 171 41.65 22.27 -27.02
N LEU A 172 40.42 22.21 -27.54
CA LEU A 172 40.11 22.49 -28.93
C LEU A 172 39.93 24.00 -29.22
N ARG A 173 39.34 24.76 -28.29
CA ARG A 173 39.09 26.20 -28.48
C ARG A 173 40.38 27.01 -28.62
N THR A 174 41.42 26.65 -27.88
CA THR A 174 42.69 27.39 -27.86
C THR A 174 43.43 27.39 -29.21
N PRO A 175 43.73 26.23 -29.84
CA PRO A 175 44.37 26.21 -31.16
C PRO A 175 43.46 26.78 -32.26
N LEU A 176 42.14 26.57 -32.13
CA LEU A 176 41.17 27.07 -33.10
C LEU A 176 41.09 28.60 -33.10
N ASN A 177 41.10 29.24 -31.93
CA ASN A 177 41.19 30.70 -31.82
C ASN A 177 42.49 31.24 -32.45
N GLY A 178 43.61 30.52 -32.29
CA GLY A 178 44.87 30.87 -32.96
C GLY A 178 44.74 30.86 -34.48
N LEU A 179 44.16 29.81 -35.05
CA LEU A 179 43.85 29.70 -36.49
C LEU A 179 42.90 30.81 -36.97
N LEU A 180 41.89 31.15 -36.18
CA LEU A 180 40.94 32.24 -36.50
C LEU A 180 41.63 33.61 -36.52
N ILE A 181 42.52 33.90 -35.56
CA ILE A 181 43.30 35.14 -35.55
C ILE A 181 44.20 35.21 -36.78
N LEU A 182 44.93 34.13 -37.08
CA LEU A 182 45.83 34.07 -38.24
C LEU A 182 45.09 34.23 -39.56
N SER A 183 43.95 33.55 -39.72
CA SER A 183 43.10 33.72 -40.92
C SER A 183 42.53 35.13 -41.02
N THR A 184 42.13 35.75 -39.91
CA THR A 184 41.69 37.16 -39.88
C THR A 184 42.79 38.11 -40.34
N LEU A 185 44.03 37.92 -39.86
CA LEU A 185 45.19 38.72 -40.28
C LEU A 185 45.49 38.55 -41.78
N LEU A 186 45.36 37.34 -42.31
CA LEU A 186 45.50 37.09 -43.76
C LEU A 186 44.39 37.75 -44.58
N ILE A 187 43.16 37.83 -44.07
CA ILE A 187 42.05 38.53 -44.73
C ILE A 187 42.27 40.05 -44.73
N GLU A 188 42.72 40.61 -43.60
CA GLU A 188 43.06 42.04 -43.50
C GLU A 188 44.16 42.45 -44.49
N ASN A 189 45.10 41.54 -44.79
CA ASN A 189 46.14 41.70 -45.80
C ASN A 189 46.83 43.09 -45.76
N LYS A 190 47.25 43.53 -44.56
CA LYS A 190 47.81 44.88 -44.33
C LYS A 190 49.01 45.21 -45.21
N GLU A 191 49.82 44.20 -45.52
CA GLU A 191 51.01 44.32 -46.40
C GLU A 191 50.67 44.30 -47.90
N LYS A 192 49.39 44.07 -48.27
CA LYS A 192 48.88 44.01 -49.64
C LYS A 192 49.64 43.03 -50.56
N ASN A 193 50.12 41.92 -50.01
CA ASN A 193 50.93 40.92 -50.71
C ASN A 193 50.12 39.67 -51.14
N LEU A 194 48.89 39.49 -50.65
CA LEU A 194 48.02 38.37 -51.03
C LEU A 194 47.12 38.67 -52.24
N THR A 195 46.97 37.69 -53.11
CA THR A 195 46.00 37.70 -54.21
C THR A 195 44.58 37.53 -53.69
N ASP A 196 43.57 37.90 -54.49
CA ASP A 196 42.17 37.78 -54.07
C ASP A 196 41.73 36.32 -53.88
N GLN A 197 42.31 35.38 -54.64
CA GLN A 197 42.11 33.95 -54.43
C GLN A 197 42.68 33.47 -53.08
N GLN A 198 43.85 33.97 -52.66
CA GLN A 198 44.44 33.66 -51.35
C GLN A 198 43.62 34.25 -50.20
N LYS A 199 43.09 35.48 -50.35
CA LYS A 199 42.13 36.04 -49.38
C LYS A 199 40.87 35.20 -49.29
N GLN A 200 40.39 34.65 -50.40
CA GLN A 200 39.23 33.75 -50.41
C GLN A 200 39.53 32.45 -49.64
N PHE A 201 40.72 31.87 -49.77
CA PHE A 201 41.11 30.72 -48.95
C PHE A 201 41.16 31.06 -47.46
N ALA A 202 41.71 32.22 -47.08
CA ALA A 202 41.72 32.67 -45.69
C ALA A 202 40.29 32.86 -45.13
N LYS A 203 39.35 33.41 -45.93
CA LYS A 203 37.93 33.49 -45.57
C LYS A 203 37.30 32.10 -45.37
N SER A 204 37.60 31.14 -46.24
CA SER A 204 37.10 29.78 -46.09
C SER A 204 37.63 29.10 -44.81
N ILE A 205 38.92 29.29 -44.48
CA ILE A 205 39.51 28.78 -43.22
C ILE A 205 38.84 29.42 -42.00
N GLN A 206 38.63 30.74 -42.05
CA GLN A 206 37.97 31.46 -40.97
C GLN A 206 36.52 30.97 -40.78
N SER A 207 35.77 30.77 -41.87
CA SER A 207 34.40 30.24 -41.82
C SER A 207 34.38 28.84 -41.20
N ALA A 208 35.20 27.92 -41.72
CA ALA A 208 35.27 26.55 -41.21
C ALA A 208 35.70 26.50 -39.73
N GLY A 209 36.59 27.39 -39.30
CA GLY A 209 36.98 27.52 -37.91
C GLY A 209 35.86 27.99 -37.00
N ASN A 210 35.06 28.97 -37.44
CA ASN A 210 33.89 29.45 -36.69
C ASN A 210 32.78 28.39 -36.61
N ASP A 211 32.57 27.63 -37.68
CA ASP A 211 31.61 26.52 -37.71
C ASP A 211 32.02 25.42 -36.72
N LEU A 212 33.30 25.06 -36.67
CA LEU A 212 33.81 24.08 -35.72
C LEU A 212 33.68 24.56 -34.26
N LEU A 213 33.94 25.85 -34.01
CA LEU A 213 33.81 26.45 -32.69
C LEU A 213 32.35 26.45 -32.22
N THR A 214 31.41 26.66 -33.15
CA THR A 214 29.97 26.55 -32.90
C THR A 214 29.58 25.12 -32.54
N LEU A 215 30.02 24.13 -33.33
CA LEU A 215 29.78 22.70 -33.05
C LEU A 215 30.30 22.27 -31.67
N ILE A 216 31.52 22.67 -31.31
CA ILE A 216 32.09 22.37 -30.00
C ILE A 216 31.24 22.97 -28.87
N ASN A 217 30.78 24.21 -29.04
CA ASN A 217 29.93 24.87 -28.05
C ASN A 217 28.56 24.22 -27.94
N ASP A 218 27.97 23.77 -29.05
CA ASP A 218 26.67 23.08 -29.05
C ASP A 218 26.77 21.70 -28.38
N ILE A 219 27.86 20.95 -28.60
CA ILE A 219 28.14 19.68 -27.88
C ILE A 219 28.29 19.92 -26.38
N LEU A 220 28.98 20.99 -25.98
CA LEU A 220 29.10 21.36 -24.56
C LEU A 220 27.77 21.74 -23.93
N ASP A 221 26.95 22.50 -24.65
CA ASP A 221 25.63 22.91 -24.16
C ASP A 221 24.73 21.67 -23.98
N LEU A 222 24.76 20.71 -24.93
CA LEU A 222 24.08 19.43 -24.80
C LEU A 222 24.51 18.67 -23.55
N ALA A 223 25.83 18.53 -23.33
CA ALA A 223 26.38 17.86 -22.15
C ALA A 223 25.93 18.52 -20.82
N LYS A 224 25.85 19.85 -20.80
CA LYS A 224 25.37 20.60 -19.63
C LYS A 224 23.87 20.41 -19.39
N VAL A 225 23.08 20.27 -20.45
CA VAL A 225 21.64 19.97 -20.36
C VAL A 225 21.42 18.56 -19.82
N GLU A 226 22.11 17.55 -20.37
CA GLU A 226 22.05 16.17 -19.89
C GLU A 226 22.44 16.05 -18.41
N ALA A 227 23.47 16.78 -17.99
CA ALA A 227 23.92 16.83 -16.60
C ALA A 227 23.03 17.70 -15.68
N LYS A 228 21.94 18.31 -16.18
CA LYS A 228 21.08 19.27 -15.46
C LYS A 228 21.85 20.45 -14.84
N LYS A 229 23.02 20.81 -15.40
CA LYS A 229 23.89 21.90 -14.93
C LYS A 229 23.68 23.22 -15.70
N LEU A 230 22.72 23.25 -16.63
CA LEU A 230 22.42 24.44 -17.41
C LEU A 230 21.70 25.50 -16.55
N ALA A 231 22.40 26.58 -16.20
CA ALA A 231 21.79 27.71 -15.51
C ALA A 231 21.08 28.64 -16.51
N VAL A 232 19.76 28.79 -16.36
CA VAL A 232 18.92 29.67 -17.18
C VAL A 232 18.95 31.09 -16.58
N ARG A 233 19.39 32.09 -17.35
CA ARG A 233 19.47 33.48 -16.91
C ARG A 233 18.30 34.27 -17.48
N LYS A 234 17.23 34.39 -16.69
CA LYS A 234 16.01 35.09 -17.12
C LYS A 234 16.22 36.59 -17.07
N GLU A 235 15.85 37.26 -18.14
CA GLU A 235 15.82 38.72 -18.24
C GLU A 235 14.52 39.19 -18.90
N THR A 236 14.22 40.48 -18.74
CA THR A 236 13.03 41.09 -19.35
C THR A 236 13.44 41.92 -20.55
N PHE A 237 12.88 41.61 -21.72
CA PHE A 237 13.11 42.35 -22.95
C PHE A 237 11.84 42.41 -23.81
N THR A 238 11.81 43.31 -24.78
CA THR A 238 10.68 43.49 -25.70
C THR A 238 10.75 42.53 -26.88
N LEU A 239 9.62 42.00 -27.34
CA LEU A 239 9.58 41.13 -28.51
C LEU A 239 10.03 41.85 -29.80
N GLY A 240 9.75 43.15 -29.92
CA GLY A 240 10.22 43.98 -31.03
C GLY A 240 11.75 44.00 -31.17
N SER A 241 12.48 44.14 -30.06
CA SER A 241 13.96 44.13 -30.10
C SER A 241 14.54 42.76 -30.46
N LEU A 242 13.83 41.67 -30.15
CA LEU A 242 14.18 40.32 -30.62
C LEU A 242 14.09 40.21 -32.14
N PHE A 243 12.92 40.55 -32.69
CA PHE A 243 12.67 40.45 -34.12
C PHE A 243 13.58 41.38 -34.93
N GLN A 244 13.79 42.61 -34.46
CA GLN A 244 14.68 43.57 -35.12
C GLN A 244 16.13 43.05 -35.15
N SER A 245 16.62 42.48 -34.05
CA SER A 245 17.96 41.88 -34.00
C SER A 245 18.09 40.72 -34.99
N LYS A 246 17.12 39.78 -35.01
CA LYS A 246 17.14 38.67 -35.97
C LYS A 246 17.06 39.16 -37.42
N ARG A 247 16.23 40.18 -37.69
CA ARG A 247 16.15 40.83 -39.00
C ARG A 247 17.53 41.31 -39.45
N GLN A 248 18.23 42.07 -38.61
CA GLN A 248 19.52 42.64 -38.94
C GLN A 248 20.60 41.59 -39.19
N THR A 249 20.58 40.47 -38.45
CA THR A 249 21.56 39.39 -38.61
C THR A 249 21.34 38.55 -39.87
N PHE A 250 20.09 38.24 -40.23
CA PHE A 250 19.79 37.28 -41.30
C PHE A 250 19.44 37.93 -42.64
N LEU A 251 19.01 39.20 -42.67
CA LEU A 251 18.67 39.90 -43.91
C LEU A 251 19.82 39.90 -44.95
N PRO A 252 21.10 40.16 -44.57
CA PRO A 252 22.21 40.10 -45.54
C PRO A 252 22.46 38.68 -46.08
N GLN A 253 22.29 37.66 -45.25
CA GLN A 253 22.51 36.25 -45.63
C GLN A 253 21.44 35.75 -46.61
N MET A 254 20.17 36.14 -46.36
CA MET A 254 19.05 35.84 -47.24
C MET A 254 19.19 36.56 -48.58
N ALA A 255 19.57 37.85 -48.55
CA ALA A 255 19.82 38.64 -49.76
C ALA A 255 20.94 38.03 -50.62
N ALA A 256 22.01 37.52 -50.01
CA ALA A 256 23.10 36.84 -50.71
C ALA A 256 22.65 35.54 -51.42
N LYS A 257 21.62 34.86 -50.89
CA LYS A 257 20.98 33.69 -51.52
C LYS A 257 19.76 34.05 -52.38
N HIS A 258 19.43 35.32 -52.56
CA HIS A 258 18.20 35.79 -53.22
C HIS A 258 16.90 35.23 -52.62
N LEU A 259 16.87 35.03 -51.30
CA LEU A 259 15.69 34.62 -50.53
C LEU A 259 14.99 35.85 -49.96
N GLU A 260 13.66 35.83 -49.95
CA GLU A 260 12.86 36.86 -49.28
C GLU A 260 12.81 36.59 -47.76
N PHE A 261 13.08 37.61 -46.94
CA PHE A 261 12.98 37.49 -45.49
C PHE A 261 11.85 38.36 -44.94
N VAL A 262 10.79 37.70 -44.47
CA VAL A 262 9.59 38.34 -43.94
C VAL A 262 9.62 38.26 -42.41
N THR A 263 9.54 39.40 -41.75
CA THR A 263 9.34 39.47 -40.29
C THR A 263 7.94 39.95 -40.02
N ASP A 264 7.06 39.02 -39.64
CA ASP A 264 5.67 39.29 -39.34
C ASP A 264 5.46 39.39 -37.83
N LEU A 265 5.49 40.62 -37.33
CA LEU A 265 5.27 40.93 -35.93
C LEU A 265 4.12 41.95 -35.81
N PRO A 266 2.94 41.53 -35.32
CA PRO A 266 1.82 42.43 -35.07
C PRO A 266 2.24 43.63 -34.19
N GLU A 267 1.74 44.84 -34.50
CA GLU A 267 2.09 46.08 -33.77
C GLU A 267 1.82 45.96 -32.26
N GLU A 268 0.73 45.28 -31.89
CA GLU A 268 0.33 45.01 -30.51
C GLU A 268 1.38 44.22 -29.73
N LEU A 269 2.18 43.41 -30.42
CA LEU A 269 3.20 42.55 -29.82
C LEU A 269 4.58 43.20 -29.73
N LYS A 270 4.85 44.30 -30.47
CA LYS A 270 6.18 44.91 -30.51
C LYS A 270 6.68 45.37 -29.14
N ASN A 271 5.78 45.93 -28.34
CA ASN A 271 6.08 46.46 -27.01
C ASN A 271 5.87 45.46 -25.87
N VAL A 272 5.43 44.23 -26.17
CA VAL A 272 5.23 43.19 -25.17
C VAL A 272 6.57 42.78 -24.58
N LYS A 273 6.64 42.83 -23.24
CA LYS A 273 7.81 42.39 -22.48
C LYS A 273 7.67 40.90 -22.17
N ILE A 274 8.71 40.13 -22.49
CA ILE A 274 8.81 38.71 -22.16
C ILE A 274 9.89 38.49 -21.10
N PHE A 275 9.63 37.57 -20.18
CA PHE A 275 10.56 37.20 -19.10
C PHE A 275 11.08 35.79 -19.35
N THR A 276 12.26 35.69 -19.97
CA THR A 276 12.87 34.41 -20.35
C THR A 276 14.39 34.58 -20.50
N ASP A 277 15.11 33.50 -20.77
CA ASP A 277 16.53 33.56 -21.10
C ASP A 277 16.71 34.00 -22.55
N ARG A 278 17.13 35.25 -22.71
CA ARG A 278 17.33 35.87 -24.02
C ARG A 278 18.38 35.14 -24.84
N GLN A 279 19.50 34.75 -24.22
CA GLN A 279 20.60 34.10 -24.91
C GLN A 279 20.16 32.75 -25.48
N ARG A 280 19.41 31.97 -24.69
CA ARG A 280 18.89 30.67 -25.13
C ARG A 280 17.81 30.81 -26.19
N LEU A 281 16.90 31.78 -26.06
CA LEU A 281 15.94 32.06 -27.12
C LEU A 281 16.63 32.50 -28.42
N ASP A 282 17.68 33.33 -28.31
CA ASP A 282 18.47 33.76 -29.45
C ASP A 282 19.17 32.58 -30.13
N GLN A 283 19.66 31.59 -29.38
CA GLN A 283 20.26 30.35 -29.88
C GLN A 283 19.24 29.48 -30.62
N ILE A 284 18.06 29.26 -30.01
CA ILE A 284 16.96 28.48 -30.63
C ILE A 284 16.57 29.10 -31.98
N LEU A 285 16.30 30.41 -32.00
CA LEU A 285 15.91 31.11 -33.22
C LEU A 285 17.03 31.16 -34.25
N ARG A 286 18.29 31.28 -33.82
CA ARG A 286 19.44 31.21 -34.73
C ARG A 286 19.48 29.84 -35.42
N ASN A 287 19.32 28.74 -34.67
CA ASN A 287 19.35 27.38 -35.22
C ASN A 287 18.20 27.14 -36.21
N PHE A 288 16.99 27.58 -35.89
CA PHE A 288 15.86 27.47 -36.81
C PHE A 288 16.04 28.32 -38.08
N LEU A 289 16.44 29.59 -37.93
CA LEU A 289 16.67 30.48 -39.07
C LEU A 289 17.85 30.01 -39.94
N SER A 290 18.95 29.53 -39.35
CA SER A 290 20.08 29.00 -40.12
C SER A 290 19.70 27.74 -40.89
N ASN A 291 18.90 26.86 -40.30
CA ASN A 291 18.38 25.67 -40.99
C ASN A 291 17.46 26.09 -42.14
N ALA A 292 16.54 27.03 -41.92
CA ALA A 292 15.68 27.57 -42.97
C ALA A 292 16.50 28.16 -44.15
N VAL A 293 17.53 28.97 -43.88
CA VAL A 293 18.45 29.51 -44.90
C VAL A 293 19.19 28.38 -45.63
N LYS A 294 19.60 27.34 -44.91
CA LYS A 294 20.39 26.23 -45.47
C LYS A 294 19.56 25.41 -46.46
N PHE A 295 18.32 25.09 -46.11
CA PHE A 295 17.46 24.15 -46.86
C PHE A 295 16.44 24.80 -47.80
N THR A 296 16.44 26.14 -47.90
CA THR A 296 15.65 26.89 -48.89
C THR A 296 16.56 27.39 -50.00
N GLU A 297 16.34 26.94 -51.24
CA GLU A 297 17.09 27.41 -52.41
C GLU A 297 16.45 28.63 -53.07
N LYS A 298 15.11 28.66 -53.14
CA LYS A 298 14.31 29.75 -53.71
C LYS A 298 13.03 29.92 -52.91
N GLY A 299 12.55 31.16 -52.79
CA GLY A 299 11.31 31.49 -52.08
C GLY A 299 11.58 32.39 -50.87
N ALA A 300 10.90 32.09 -49.76
CA ALA A 300 10.87 32.97 -48.59
C ALA A 300 11.05 32.22 -47.27
N VAL A 301 11.61 32.92 -46.28
CA VAL A 301 11.61 32.51 -44.88
C VAL A 301 10.86 33.57 -44.09
N THR A 302 9.90 33.14 -43.27
CA THR A 302 9.06 34.00 -42.45
C THR A 302 9.32 33.74 -40.98
N LEU A 303 9.64 34.80 -40.23
CA LEU A 303 9.65 34.80 -38.76
C LEU A 303 8.38 35.48 -38.27
N HIS A 304 7.51 34.71 -37.60
CA HIS A 304 6.20 35.18 -37.13
C HIS A 304 6.07 35.02 -35.62
N ALA A 305 5.30 35.91 -34.98
CA ALA A 305 4.87 35.72 -33.60
C ALA A 305 3.38 36.04 -33.40
N LYS A 306 2.73 35.24 -32.55
CA LYS A 306 1.36 35.46 -32.11
C LYS A 306 1.22 35.32 -30.59
N LEU A 307 0.25 36.03 -30.03
CA LEU A 307 -0.14 35.84 -28.63
C LEU A 307 -1.15 34.70 -28.53
N ASP A 308 -0.82 33.68 -27.75
CA ASP A 308 -1.80 32.70 -27.31
C ASP A 308 -2.43 33.20 -26.01
N SER A 309 -3.51 33.98 -26.15
CA SER A 309 -4.28 34.56 -25.05
C SER A 309 -4.85 33.51 -24.10
N SER A 310 -5.11 32.29 -24.59
CA SER A 310 -5.66 31.20 -23.77
C SER A 310 -4.63 30.67 -22.77
N ARG A 311 -3.35 30.67 -23.15
CA ARG A 311 -2.25 30.08 -22.37
C ARG A 311 -1.28 31.13 -21.81
N LYS A 312 -1.55 32.43 -22.03
CA LYS A 312 -0.66 33.56 -21.68
C LYS A 312 0.77 33.33 -22.16
N ARG A 313 0.92 32.83 -23.39
CA ARG A 313 2.22 32.52 -24.01
C ARG A 313 2.40 33.25 -25.32
N VAL A 314 3.64 33.52 -25.68
CA VAL A 314 4.01 33.97 -27.03
C VAL A 314 4.45 32.75 -27.81
N GLU A 315 3.82 32.51 -28.95
CA GLU A 315 4.27 31.52 -29.94
C GLU A 315 5.12 32.24 -30.97
N ILE A 316 6.33 31.72 -31.23
CA ILE A 316 7.22 32.21 -32.29
C ILE A 316 7.41 31.06 -33.28
N SER A 317 7.15 31.33 -34.54
CA SER A 317 7.31 30.35 -35.62
C SER A 317 8.32 30.84 -36.65
N VAL A 318 9.11 29.90 -37.17
CA VAL A 318 9.96 30.08 -38.34
C VAL A 318 9.40 29.17 -39.43
N THR A 319 9.03 29.76 -40.56
CA THR A 319 8.44 29.05 -41.69
C THR A 319 9.31 29.26 -42.91
N ASP A 320 9.73 28.18 -43.55
CA ASP A 320 10.48 28.22 -44.80
C ASP A 320 9.70 27.55 -45.93
N THR A 321 10.02 27.93 -47.17
CA THR A 321 9.47 27.32 -48.39
C THR A 321 10.45 26.31 -49.00
N GLY A 322 11.29 25.66 -48.20
CA GLY A 322 12.33 24.75 -48.64
C GLY A 322 11.81 23.35 -48.99
N ILE A 323 12.73 22.39 -49.01
CA ILE A 323 12.49 20.98 -49.41
C ILE A 323 11.48 20.23 -48.51
N GLY A 324 11.20 20.76 -47.32
CA GLY A 324 10.34 20.12 -46.32
C GLY A 324 10.98 18.91 -45.64
N VAL A 325 10.29 18.37 -44.62
CA VAL A 325 10.73 17.20 -43.86
C VAL A 325 9.70 16.08 -44.03
N ALA A 326 10.15 14.88 -44.43
CA ALA A 326 9.29 13.71 -44.58
C ALA A 326 8.59 13.33 -43.26
N ASN A 327 7.33 12.88 -43.33
CA ASN A 327 6.50 12.62 -42.13
C ASN A 327 7.13 11.63 -41.15
N ASN A 328 7.86 10.62 -41.64
CA ASN A 328 8.56 9.63 -40.83
C ASN A 328 9.84 10.15 -40.16
N LYS A 329 10.35 11.32 -40.57
CA LYS A 329 11.56 11.93 -40.01
C LYS A 329 11.27 13.11 -39.06
N LYS A 330 9.99 13.49 -38.87
CA LYS A 330 9.60 14.65 -38.05
C LYS A 330 10.00 14.55 -36.58
N ASP A 331 9.97 13.35 -36.00
CA ASP A 331 10.39 13.13 -34.62
C ASP A 331 11.91 12.97 -34.52
N LEU A 332 12.53 12.32 -35.53
CA LEU A 332 13.98 12.09 -35.56
C LEU A 332 14.81 13.37 -35.70
N ILE A 333 14.31 14.42 -36.37
CA ILE A 333 15.09 15.67 -36.55
C ILE A 333 15.41 16.41 -35.23
N PHE A 334 14.78 16.03 -34.12
CA PHE A 334 15.07 16.58 -32.79
C PHE A 334 16.00 15.70 -31.95
N GLU A 335 16.33 14.50 -32.42
CA GLU A 335 17.30 13.61 -31.76
C GLU A 335 18.74 14.08 -32.03
N ALA A 336 19.64 13.80 -31.09
CA ALA A 336 21.03 14.23 -31.21
C ALA A 336 21.73 13.50 -32.37
N PHE A 337 22.47 14.26 -33.18
CA PHE A 337 23.29 13.76 -34.30
C PHE A 337 22.53 13.20 -35.51
N GLU A 338 21.20 13.33 -35.56
CA GLU A 338 20.39 12.90 -36.71
C GLU A 338 20.33 13.96 -37.82
N GLN A 339 20.37 13.51 -39.08
CA GLN A 339 20.17 14.36 -40.26
C GLN A 339 19.02 13.80 -41.10
N ALA A 340 18.22 14.69 -41.70
CA ALA A 340 17.08 14.28 -42.53
C ALA A 340 17.50 13.48 -43.79
N ASP A 341 18.78 13.51 -44.16
CA ASP A 341 19.36 12.79 -45.31
C ASP A 341 20.05 11.48 -44.92
N SER A 342 20.13 11.14 -43.62
CA SER A 342 20.67 9.87 -43.10
C SER A 342 19.74 8.69 -43.39
#